data_AF-A0A0X8B1W6-F1
#
_entry.id   AF-A0A0X8B1W6-F1
#
_cell.length_a   1.000
_cell.length_b   1.000
_cell.length_c   1.000
_cell.angle_alpha   90.00
_cell.angle_beta   90.00
_cell.angle_gamma   90.00
#
_symmetry.space_group_name_H-M   'P 1'
#
loop_
_entity.id
_entity.type
_entity.pdbx_description
1 polymer ?
#
loop_
_entity_poly.entity_id
_entity_poly.type
_entity_poly.pdbx_seq_one_letter_code
_entity_poly.pdbx_strand_id
1 'polypeptide(L)'
;MKVHCIIFVFLLCKLACAAEEDEMTIINSCLERLNNQAGGAAIHIQQVENYSSWTVEKIPCFTVCIARAKGWFNADTNKWNKHRISEDLGADTYNYCRYELDRQHENACHFAHQGMKCLKQAQENIPITHAALLGCVLQLNITLDDLRQYVPLQLHEKIPCFFQCFAQKMQLYSTNFEWNTDKWVKAFGPPHADINEFRSQCKASSATIKSQPNTCAWMYTEHICLERMSYHKPLNQIQSSGGGQR
;
A
#
# COMPACT_ATOMS: atom_id res chain seq x y z
N MET A 1 34.62 9.68 14.53
CA MET A 1 33.44 9.07 13.88
C MET A 1 32.57 8.14 14.75
N LYS A 2 33.01 7.65 15.93
CA LYS A 2 32.20 6.72 16.75
C LYS A 2 31.11 7.37 17.63
N VAL A 3 31.32 8.60 18.10
CA VAL A 3 30.38 9.29 19.01
C VAL A 3 29.08 9.73 18.32
N HIS A 4 29.17 10.16 17.06
CA HIS A 4 27.99 10.56 16.27
C HIS A 4 27.07 9.37 15.97
N CYS A 5 27.64 8.18 15.73
CA CYS A 5 26.87 6.96 15.48
C CYS A 5 26.11 6.51 16.75
N ILE A 6 26.73 6.62 17.93
CA ILE A 6 26.11 6.29 19.21
C ILE A 6 24.96 7.26 19.52
N ILE A 7 25.17 8.58 19.36
CA ILE A 7 24.13 9.60 19.58
C ILE A 7 22.95 9.40 18.63
N PHE A 8 23.21 9.08 17.36
CA PHE A 8 22.17 8.85 16.36
C PHE A 8 21.33 7.61 16.69
N VAL A 9 21.96 6.51 17.11
CA VAL A 9 21.27 5.29 17.56
C VAL A 9 20.44 5.54 18.82
N PHE A 10 20.95 6.30 19.79
CA PHE A 10 20.18 6.66 20.99
C PHE A 10 19.00 7.59 20.68
N LEU A 11 19.14 8.54 19.75
CA LEU A 11 18.03 9.39 19.31
C LEU A 11 16.95 8.57 18.60
N LEU A 12 17.34 7.70 17.66
CA LEU A 12 16.41 6.82 16.94
C LEU A 12 15.67 5.88 17.89
N CYS A 13 16.37 5.35 18.91
CA CYS A 13 15.77 4.50 19.94
C CYS A 13 14.76 5.27 20.80
N LYS A 14 15.07 6.51 21.22
CA LYS A 14 14.13 7.35 21.97
C LYS A 14 12.89 7.73 21.15
N LEU A 15 13.07 8.02 19.86
CA LEU A 15 11.97 8.32 18.94
C LEU A 15 11.06 7.10 18.71
N ALA A 16 11.64 5.92 18.51
CA ALA A 16 10.88 4.68 18.34
C ALA A 16 10.10 4.30 19.61
N CYS A 17 10.74 4.37 20.79
CA CYS A 17 10.08 4.07 22.06
C CYS A 17 8.97 5.07 22.39
N ALA A 18 9.15 6.37 22.11
CA ALA A 18 8.12 7.38 22.34
C ALA A 18 6.91 7.21 21.41
N ALA A 19 7.13 6.81 20.15
CA ALA A 19 6.05 6.52 19.21
C ALA A 19 5.23 5.28 19.64
N GLU A 20 5.89 4.27 20.20
CA GLU A 20 5.26 3.05 20.70
C GLU A 20 4.45 3.32 21.99
N GLU A 21 4.95 4.17 22.88
CA GLU A 21 4.26 4.60 24.10
C GLU A 21 3.01 5.44 23.79
N ASP A 22 3.07 6.32 22.80
CA ASP A 22 1.92 7.10 22.31
C ASP A 22 0.85 6.19 21.67
N GLU A 23 1.27 5.20 20.87
CA GLU A 23 0.35 4.25 20.25
C GLU A 23 -0.41 3.41 21.29
N MET A 24 0.28 2.89 22.30
CA MET A 24 -0.34 2.14 23.39
C MET A 24 -1.28 3.01 24.23
N THR A 25 -0.92 4.27 24.45
CA THR A 25 -1.78 5.22 25.16
C THR A 25 -3.09 5.47 24.40
N ILE A 26 -3.01 5.68 23.08
CA ILE A 26 -4.19 5.84 22.21
C ILE A 26 -5.07 4.59 22.23
N ILE A 27 -4.47 3.40 22.09
CA ILE A 27 -5.19 2.12 22.13
C ILE A 27 -5.96 1.97 23.45
N ASN A 28 -5.28 2.17 24.59
CA ASN A 28 -5.88 2.06 25.91
C ASN A 28 -7.03 3.04 26.09
N SER A 29 -6.85 4.31 25.70
CA SER A 29 -7.92 5.31 25.77
C SER A 29 -9.14 4.93 24.93
N CYS A 30 -8.92 4.36 23.74
CA CYS A 30 -10.00 3.90 22.88
C CYS A 30 -10.75 2.69 23.46
N LEU A 31 -10.03 1.73 24.05
CA LEU A 31 -10.63 0.59 24.73
C LEU A 31 -11.50 1.02 25.92
N GLU A 32 -11.00 1.94 26.75
CA GLU A 32 -11.75 2.47 27.90
C GLU A 32 -13.05 3.17 27.46
N ARG A 33 -12.97 4.04 26.43
CA ARG A 33 -14.14 4.76 25.91
C ARG A 33 -15.20 3.80 25.40
N LEU A 34 -14.82 2.77 24.64
CA LEU A 34 -15.78 1.83 24.07
C LEU A 34 -16.37 0.89 25.11
N ASN A 35 -15.59 0.48 26.12
CA ASN A 35 -16.10 -0.31 27.24
C ASN A 35 -17.19 0.46 28.02
N ASN A 36 -16.97 1.75 28.25
CA ASN A 36 -17.94 2.63 28.91
C ASN A 36 -19.22 2.85 28.07
N GLN A 37 -19.13 2.80 26.73
CA GLN A 37 -20.27 2.97 25.82
C GLN A 37 -21.05 1.67 25.56
N ALA A 38 -20.42 0.51 25.70
CA ALA A 38 -21.00 -0.80 25.35
C ALA A 38 -21.63 -1.56 26.54
N GLY A 39 -21.77 -0.95 27.72
CA GLY A 39 -22.47 -1.58 28.85
C GLY A 39 -21.71 -2.73 29.53
N GLY A 40 -20.37 -2.73 29.47
CA GLY A 40 -19.52 -3.65 30.24
C GLY A 40 -19.16 -4.93 29.50
N ALA A 41 -18.03 -4.90 28.81
CA ALA A 41 -17.25 -6.10 28.52
C ALA A 41 -15.78 -5.72 28.63
N ALA A 42 -15.05 -6.35 29.55
CA ALA A 42 -13.61 -6.16 29.68
C ALA A 42 -12.93 -6.61 28.37
N ILE A 43 -12.61 -5.64 27.51
CA ILE A 43 -11.83 -5.89 26.30
C ILE A 43 -10.36 -6.01 26.73
N HIS A 44 -9.74 -7.15 26.45
CA HIS A 44 -8.32 -7.36 26.76
C HIS A 44 -7.45 -6.72 25.67
N ILE A 45 -6.39 -6.00 26.06
CA ILE A 45 -5.38 -5.44 25.13
C ILE A 45 -4.84 -6.52 24.18
N GLN A 46 -4.66 -7.75 24.66
CA GLN A 46 -4.21 -8.88 23.86
C GLN A 46 -5.15 -9.21 22.68
N GLN A 47 -6.46 -8.94 22.80
CA GLN A 47 -7.41 -9.16 21.71
C GLN A 47 -7.18 -8.20 20.54
N VAL A 48 -6.69 -6.97 20.81
CA VAL A 48 -6.46 -5.95 19.79
C VAL A 48 -5.05 -5.98 19.21
N GLU A 49 -4.11 -6.75 19.76
CA GLU A 49 -2.73 -6.87 19.22
C GLU A 49 -2.69 -7.21 17.73
N ASN A 50 -3.71 -7.93 17.22
CA ASN A 50 -3.83 -8.30 15.82
C ASN A 50 -4.99 -7.63 15.08
N TYR A 51 -5.45 -6.45 15.51
CA TYR A 51 -6.61 -5.79 14.90
C TYR A 51 -6.48 -5.60 13.38
N SER A 52 -5.25 -5.43 12.87
CA SER A 52 -4.95 -5.33 11.44
C SER A 52 -5.23 -6.60 10.64
N SER A 53 -5.25 -7.76 11.28
CA SER A 53 -5.57 -9.05 10.66
C SER A 53 -7.07 -9.34 10.61
N TRP A 54 -7.88 -8.52 11.27
CA TRP A 54 -9.32 -8.76 11.34
C TRP A 54 -9.96 -8.64 9.95
N THR A 55 -10.85 -9.58 9.64
CA THR A 55 -11.67 -9.52 8.42
C THR A 55 -12.90 -8.65 8.65
N VAL A 56 -13.42 -8.67 9.87
CA VAL A 56 -14.51 -7.82 10.37
C VAL A 56 -14.09 -7.23 11.71
N GLU A 57 -14.50 -6.00 11.97
CA GLU A 57 -14.17 -5.32 13.20
C GLU A 57 -14.81 -6.06 14.40
N LYS A 58 -13.98 -6.62 15.30
CA LYS A 58 -14.48 -7.40 16.45
C LYS A 58 -14.97 -6.53 17.58
N ILE A 59 -14.45 -5.30 17.68
CA ILE A 59 -14.85 -4.28 18.63
C ILE A 59 -15.49 -3.14 17.84
N PRO A 60 -16.79 -2.85 18.01
CA PRO A 60 -17.46 -1.83 17.22
C PRO A 60 -16.73 -0.48 17.25
N CYS A 61 -16.37 0.03 16.08
CA CYS A 61 -15.79 1.37 15.87
C CYS A 61 -14.44 1.63 16.57
N PHE A 62 -13.72 0.58 16.96
CA PHE A 62 -12.39 0.70 17.56
C PHE A 62 -11.37 1.40 16.67
N THR A 63 -11.34 1.03 15.40
CA THR A 63 -10.42 1.60 14.41
C THR A 63 -10.72 3.06 14.10
N VAL A 64 -11.99 3.49 14.16
CA VAL A 64 -12.37 4.91 14.09
C VAL A 64 -11.77 5.69 15.24
N CYS A 65 -11.84 5.15 16.46
CA CYS A 65 -11.32 5.84 17.62
C CYS A 65 -9.80 6.08 17.48
N ILE A 66 -9.04 5.04 17.11
CA ILE A 66 -7.61 5.15 16.87
C ILE A 66 -7.31 6.16 15.76
N ALA A 67 -7.97 6.03 14.61
CA ALA A 67 -7.72 6.89 13.47
C ALA A 67 -8.10 8.37 13.73
N ARG A 68 -9.14 8.63 14.55
CA ARG A 68 -9.49 9.98 15.02
C ARG A 68 -8.43 10.53 15.97
N ALA A 69 -7.97 9.74 16.93
CA ALA A 69 -6.96 10.16 17.90
C ALA A 69 -5.65 10.54 17.22
N LYS A 70 -5.27 9.82 16.16
CA LYS A 70 -4.11 10.14 15.31
C LYS A 70 -4.36 11.28 14.30
N GLY A 71 -5.59 11.80 14.21
CA GLY A 71 -5.95 12.83 13.23
C GLY A 71 -5.95 12.33 11.78
N TRP A 72 -5.89 11.02 11.57
CA TRP A 72 -5.89 10.37 10.25
C TRP A 72 -7.29 10.29 9.64
N PHE A 73 -8.33 10.23 10.46
CA PHE A 73 -9.70 10.06 9.97
C PHE A 73 -10.67 11.03 10.64
N ASN A 74 -11.47 11.71 9.81
CA ASN A 74 -12.58 12.55 10.27
C ASN A 74 -13.89 11.79 10.04
N ALA A 75 -14.48 11.28 11.13
CA ALA A 75 -15.72 10.52 11.08
C ALA A 75 -16.95 11.38 10.73
N ASP A 76 -16.92 12.69 11.01
CA ASP A 76 -18.05 13.60 10.75
C ASP A 76 -18.18 13.87 9.24
N THR A 77 -17.06 13.91 8.53
CA THR A 77 -17.01 14.05 7.06
C THR A 77 -16.78 12.73 6.34
N ASN A 78 -16.54 11.64 7.08
CA ASN A 78 -16.20 10.33 6.58
C ASN A 78 -15.01 10.36 5.58
N LYS A 79 -13.90 10.98 6.00
CA LYS A 79 -12.71 11.23 5.14
C LYS A 79 -11.41 10.96 5.86
N TRP A 80 -10.46 10.39 5.11
CA TRP A 80 -9.07 10.25 5.53
C TRP A 80 -8.27 11.53 5.28
N ASN A 81 -7.35 11.85 6.18
CA ASN A 81 -6.45 12.97 6.10
C ASN A 81 -5.13 12.52 5.47
N LYS A 82 -5.04 12.63 4.15
CA LYS A 82 -3.84 12.32 3.36
C LYS A 82 -2.58 12.96 3.95
N HIS A 83 -2.65 14.24 4.30
CA HIS A 83 -1.50 15.00 4.77
C HIS A 83 -0.97 14.42 6.07
N ARG A 84 -1.85 14.20 7.07
CA ARG A 84 -1.42 13.61 8.33
C ARG A 84 -0.90 12.18 8.21
N ILE A 85 -1.57 11.33 7.44
CA ILE A 85 -1.07 9.97 7.20
C ILE A 85 0.32 10.02 6.53
N SER A 86 0.52 10.90 5.56
CA SER A 86 1.80 11.00 4.86
C SER A 86 2.92 11.57 5.75
N GLU A 87 2.59 12.45 6.68
CA GLU A 87 3.56 12.97 7.66
C GLU A 87 3.95 11.92 8.70
N ASP A 88 2.98 11.16 9.21
CA ASP A 88 3.22 10.21 10.30
C ASP A 88 3.78 8.87 9.80
N LEU A 89 3.32 8.38 8.63
CA LEU A 89 3.66 7.06 8.09
C LEU A 89 4.51 7.11 6.81
N GLY A 90 4.61 8.28 6.17
CA GLY A 90 5.27 8.45 4.88
C GLY A 90 4.31 8.42 3.69
N ALA A 91 4.69 9.12 2.62
CA ALA A 91 3.89 9.23 1.40
C ALA A 91 3.65 7.88 0.71
N ASP A 92 4.63 6.97 0.78
CA ASP A 92 4.52 5.64 0.18
C ASP A 92 3.43 4.80 0.84
N THR A 93 3.28 4.90 2.17
CA THR A 93 2.19 4.22 2.91
C THR A 93 0.81 4.75 2.51
N TYR A 94 0.66 6.07 2.37
CA TYR A 94 -0.60 6.62 1.84
C TYR A 94 -0.85 6.16 0.41
N ASN A 95 0.16 6.23 -0.46
CA ASN A 95 0.02 5.87 -1.88
C ASN A 95 -0.34 4.39 -2.06
N TYR A 96 0.29 3.50 -1.28
CA TYR A 96 -0.04 2.08 -1.23
C TYR A 96 -1.52 1.84 -0.92
N CYS A 97 -2.08 2.59 0.04
CA CYS A 97 -3.46 2.46 0.48
C CYS A 97 -4.44 3.41 -0.18
N ARG A 98 -3.99 4.24 -1.12
CA ARG A 98 -4.75 5.40 -1.61
C ARG A 98 -6.17 5.02 -2.04
N TYR A 99 -6.32 3.91 -2.74
CA TYR A 99 -7.63 3.44 -3.16
C TYR A 99 -8.56 3.12 -1.98
N GLU A 100 -8.10 2.31 -1.03
CA GLU A 100 -8.86 1.97 0.18
C GLU A 100 -9.17 3.21 1.03
N LEU A 101 -8.32 4.24 1.00
CA LEU A 101 -8.53 5.49 1.73
C LEU A 101 -9.44 6.48 0.99
N ASP A 102 -9.60 6.35 -0.33
CA ASP A 102 -10.44 7.23 -1.14
C ASP A 102 -11.84 6.64 -1.40
N ARG A 103 -12.02 5.31 -1.25
CA ARG A 103 -13.30 4.61 -1.44
C ARG A 103 -14.23 4.78 -0.24
N GLN A 104 -14.91 5.93 -0.17
CA GLN A 104 -15.87 6.20 0.91
C GLN A 104 -16.91 5.08 1.05
N HIS A 105 -17.10 4.60 2.28
CA HIS A 105 -18.19 3.70 2.66
C HIS A 105 -19.24 4.44 3.49
N GLU A 106 -20.51 4.10 3.37
CA GLU A 106 -21.58 4.73 4.17
C GLU A 106 -21.34 4.60 5.69
N ASN A 107 -20.78 3.47 6.12
CA ASN A 107 -20.45 3.22 7.52
C ASN A 107 -19.00 3.65 7.82
N ALA A 108 -18.84 4.69 8.64
CA ALA A 108 -17.54 5.22 9.03
C ALA A 108 -16.67 4.21 9.80
N CYS A 109 -17.27 3.29 10.56
CA CYS A 109 -16.54 2.25 11.29
C CYS A 109 -15.95 1.19 10.38
N HIS A 110 -16.75 0.72 9.42
CA HIS A 110 -16.25 -0.14 8.36
C HIS A 110 -15.17 0.55 7.53
N PHE A 111 -15.35 1.83 7.18
CA PHE A 111 -14.38 2.58 6.39
C PHE A 111 -13.04 2.72 7.11
N ALA A 112 -13.08 3.14 8.38
CA ALA A 112 -11.87 3.26 9.20
C ALA A 112 -11.18 1.91 9.38
N HIS A 113 -11.95 0.82 9.57
CA HIS A 113 -11.39 -0.51 9.71
C HIS A 113 -10.64 -0.97 8.46
N GLN A 114 -11.22 -0.82 7.27
CA GLN A 114 -10.54 -1.21 6.03
C GLN A 114 -9.29 -0.37 5.77
N GLY A 115 -9.37 0.95 5.96
CA GLY A 115 -8.20 1.81 5.76
C GLY A 115 -7.10 1.55 6.79
N MET A 116 -7.42 1.39 8.08
CA MET A 116 -6.43 1.03 9.12
C MET A 116 -5.76 -0.31 8.82
N LYS A 117 -6.53 -1.30 8.39
CA LYS A 117 -6.01 -2.61 7.95
C LYS A 117 -5.02 -2.45 6.80
N CYS A 118 -5.37 -1.68 5.77
CA CYS A 118 -4.46 -1.42 4.68
C CYS A 118 -3.18 -0.72 5.16
N LEU A 119 -3.29 0.35 5.96
CA LEU A 119 -2.14 1.11 6.43
C LEU A 119 -1.15 0.23 7.19
N LYS A 120 -1.64 -0.70 8.01
CA LYS A 120 -0.77 -1.66 8.70
C LYS A 120 -0.10 -2.63 7.73
N GLN A 121 -0.83 -3.17 6.76
CA GLN A 121 -0.25 -4.03 5.72
C GLN A 121 0.81 -3.29 4.89
N ALA A 122 0.60 -2.00 4.62
CA ALA A 122 1.58 -1.17 3.93
C ALA A 122 2.89 -1.04 4.72
N GLN A 123 2.82 -0.79 6.03
CA GLN A 123 4.00 -0.74 6.90
C GLN A 123 4.81 -2.04 6.91
N GLU A 124 4.14 -3.19 6.75
CA GLU A 124 4.79 -4.51 6.66
C GLU A 124 5.38 -4.78 5.27
N ASN A 125 4.66 -4.43 4.21
CA ASN A 125 5.02 -4.81 2.85
C ASN A 125 5.98 -3.82 2.17
N ILE A 126 5.87 -2.52 2.41
CA ILE A 126 6.71 -1.49 1.78
C ILE A 126 8.21 -1.74 2.03
N PRO A 127 8.67 -2.04 3.25
CA PRO A 127 10.09 -2.34 3.50
C PRO A 127 10.59 -3.54 2.68
N ILE A 128 9.76 -4.57 2.51
CA ILE A 128 10.08 -5.76 1.71
C ILE A 128 10.19 -5.39 0.23
N THR A 129 9.21 -4.63 -0.29
CA THR A 129 9.20 -4.12 -1.67
C THR A 129 10.43 -3.24 -1.94
N HIS A 130 10.77 -2.33 -1.04
CA HIS A 130 11.95 -1.48 -1.14
C HIS A 130 13.25 -2.28 -1.12
N ALA A 131 13.38 -3.29 -0.25
CA ALA A 131 14.54 -4.17 -0.23
C ALA A 131 14.70 -4.95 -1.54
N ALA A 132 13.60 -5.42 -2.13
CA ALA A 132 13.63 -6.08 -3.43
C ALA A 132 14.07 -5.13 -4.56
N LEU A 133 13.53 -3.91 -4.61
CA LEU A 133 13.92 -2.88 -5.57
C LEU A 133 15.40 -2.52 -5.44
N LEU A 134 15.87 -2.23 -4.22
CA LEU A 134 17.29 -1.92 -3.95
C LEU A 134 18.20 -3.09 -4.33
N GLY A 135 17.77 -4.32 -4.07
CA GLY A 135 18.50 -5.52 -4.49
C GLY A 135 18.66 -5.58 -6.02
N CYS A 136 17.67 -5.15 -6.79
CA CYS A 136 17.76 -5.09 -8.25
C CYS A 136 18.60 -3.92 -8.74
N VAL A 137 18.53 -2.77 -8.06
CA VAL A 137 19.39 -1.62 -8.33
C VAL A 137 20.86 -2.01 -8.23
N LEU A 138 21.22 -2.71 -7.15
CA LEU A 138 22.59 -3.20 -6.94
C LEU A 138 22.99 -4.28 -7.95
N GLN A 139 22.11 -5.26 -8.20
CA GLN A 139 22.39 -6.39 -9.08
C GLN A 139 22.58 -5.97 -10.55
N LEU A 140 21.85 -4.94 -10.99
CA LEU A 140 21.90 -4.45 -12.38
C LEU A 140 22.76 -3.18 -12.54
N ASN A 141 23.43 -2.74 -11.47
CA ASN A 141 24.27 -1.55 -11.45
C ASN A 141 23.54 -0.29 -11.96
N ILE A 142 22.33 -0.08 -11.45
CA ILE A 142 21.41 0.99 -11.87
C ILE A 142 21.77 2.31 -11.18
N THR A 143 21.78 3.40 -11.95
CA THR A 143 22.01 4.74 -11.43
C THR A 143 20.71 5.44 -11.02
N LEU A 144 20.81 6.55 -10.27
CA LEU A 144 19.66 7.38 -9.95
C LEU A 144 19.02 7.99 -11.22
N ASP A 145 19.82 8.31 -12.24
CA ASP A 145 19.32 8.85 -13.51
C ASP A 145 18.53 7.82 -14.29
N ASP A 146 18.91 6.55 -14.22
CA ASP A 146 18.15 5.45 -14.80
C ASP A 146 16.79 5.28 -14.10
N LEU A 147 16.75 5.34 -12.77
CA LEU A 147 15.51 5.24 -11.99
C LEU A 147 14.52 6.37 -12.31
N ARG A 148 15.01 7.59 -12.58
CA ARG A 148 14.16 8.72 -12.98
C ARG A 148 13.37 8.46 -14.26
N GLN A 149 13.85 7.55 -15.12
CA GLN A 149 13.15 7.19 -16.36
C GLN A 149 11.88 6.36 -16.12
N TYR A 150 11.67 5.78 -14.93
CA TYR A 150 10.46 5.03 -14.57
C TYR A 150 9.28 5.91 -14.20
N VAL A 151 9.52 7.14 -13.73
CA VAL A 151 8.48 8.12 -13.34
C VAL A 151 7.39 8.30 -14.43
N PRO A 152 7.72 8.45 -15.73
CA PRO A 152 6.70 8.61 -16.77
C PRO A 152 5.92 7.34 -17.16
N LEU A 153 6.17 6.16 -16.58
CA LEU A 153 5.47 4.90 -16.89
C LEU A 153 5.35 4.61 -18.40
N GLN A 154 6.50 4.64 -19.08
CA GLN A 154 6.56 4.42 -20.53
C GLN A 154 6.21 2.97 -20.87
N LEU A 155 5.71 2.73 -22.09
CA LEU A 155 5.29 1.40 -22.57
C LEU A 155 6.44 0.39 -22.68
N HIS A 156 7.67 0.87 -22.84
CA HIS A 156 8.86 0.03 -22.95
C HIS A 156 9.72 0.18 -21.71
N GLU A 157 10.31 -0.94 -21.29
CA GLU A 157 11.14 -0.97 -20.09
C GLU A 157 12.41 -0.16 -20.32
N LYS A 158 12.67 0.78 -19.41
CA LYS A 158 13.78 1.73 -19.53
C LYS A 158 15.12 1.13 -19.19
N ILE A 159 15.14 0.37 -18.11
CA ILE A 159 16.28 -0.41 -17.70
C ILE A 159 15.95 -1.86 -18.03
N PRO A 160 16.62 -2.48 -19.02
CA PRO A 160 16.32 -3.84 -19.40
C PRO A 160 16.29 -4.78 -18.20
N CYS A 161 15.17 -5.49 -18.03
CA CYS A 161 14.99 -6.55 -17.04
C CYS A 161 14.99 -6.11 -15.57
N PHE A 162 14.88 -4.81 -15.28
CA PHE A 162 14.74 -4.33 -13.90
C PHE A 162 13.44 -4.81 -13.25
N PHE A 163 12.32 -4.69 -13.96
CA PHE A 163 11.03 -5.20 -13.52
C PHE A 163 11.05 -6.73 -13.41
N GLN A 164 11.67 -7.44 -14.36
CA GLN A 164 11.82 -8.89 -14.23
C GLN A 164 12.60 -9.26 -12.95
N CYS A 165 13.72 -8.57 -12.68
CA CYS A 165 14.48 -8.78 -11.46
C CYS A 165 13.60 -8.56 -10.21
N PHE A 166 12.85 -7.46 -10.18
CA PHE A 166 11.96 -7.13 -9.08
C PHE A 166 10.87 -8.20 -8.92
N ALA A 167 10.24 -8.59 -10.03
CA ALA A 167 9.19 -9.59 -10.07
C ALA A 167 9.67 -10.96 -9.57
N GLN A 168 10.91 -11.35 -9.87
CA GLN A 168 11.53 -12.57 -9.35
C GLN A 168 11.75 -12.49 -7.84
N LYS A 169 12.31 -11.39 -7.33
CA LYS A 169 12.55 -11.21 -5.89
C LYS A 169 11.24 -11.17 -5.09
N MET A 170 10.20 -10.56 -5.65
CA MET A 170 8.88 -10.48 -5.03
C MET A 170 7.99 -11.71 -5.30
N GLN A 171 8.44 -12.64 -6.15
CA GLN A 171 7.69 -13.84 -6.55
C GLN A 171 6.31 -13.48 -7.12
N LEU A 172 6.25 -12.43 -7.95
CA LEU A 172 5.00 -11.97 -8.59
C LEU A 172 4.42 -13.00 -9.56
N TYR A 173 5.26 -13.93 -10.03
CA TYR A 173 4.89 -14.99 -10.95
C TYR A 173 5.26 -16.36 -10.37
N SER A 174 4.46 -17.37 -10.73
CA SER A 174 4.83 -18.77 -10.55
C SER A 174 5.92 -19.19 -11.55
N THR A 175 6.43 -20.41 -11.41
CA THR A 175 7.38 -21.00 -12.36
C THR A 175 6.82 -21.12 -13.78
N ASN A 176 5.49 -21.11 -13.93
CA ASN A 176 4.80 -21.19 -15.22
C ASN A 176 4.33 -19.81 -15.72
N PHE A 177 4.84 -18.72 -15.15
CA PHE A 177 4.46 -17.33 -15.49
C PHE A 177 2.99 -16.98 -15.19
N GLU A 178 2.36 -17.73 -14.28
CA GLU A 178 1.05 -17.35 -13.76
C GLU A 178 1.20 -16.28 -12.68
N TRP A 179 0.33 -15.27 -12.67
CA TRP A 179 0.33 -14.26 -11.62
C TRP A 179 0.08 -14.89 -10.25
N ASN A 180 0.90 -14.50 -9.27
CA ASN A 180 0.61 -14.69 -7.87
C ASN A 180 -0.09 -13.43 -7.34
N THR A 181 -1.41 -13.41 -7.40
CA THR A 181 -2.24 -12.23 -7.09
C THR A 181 -1.95 -11.65 -5.70
N ASP A 182 -1.73 -12.51 -4.71
CA ASP A 182 -1.42 -12.06 -3.35
C ASP A 182 -0.08 -11.33 -3.29
N LYS A 183 0.92 -11.78 -4.05
CA LYS A 183 2.23 -11.12 -4.13
C LYS A 183 2.16 -9.81 -4.90
N TRP A 184 1.32 -9.74 -5.93
CA TRP A 184 1.03 -8.48 -6.63
C TRP A 184 0.38 -7.45 -5.70
N VAL A 185 -0.68 -7.83 -4.98
CA VAL A 185 -1.33 -6.93 -4.01
C VAL A 185 -0.35 -6.52 -2.91
N LYS A 186 0.45 -7.44 -2.38
CA LYS A 186 1.47 -7.09 -1.37
C LYS A 186 2.50 -6.11 -1.91
N ALA A 187 2.94 -6.25 -3.15
CA ALA A 187 3.96 -5.39 -3.74
C ALA A 187 3.44 -3.97 -4.06
N PHE A 188 2.22 -3.85 -4.60
CA PHE A 188 1.71 -2.61 -5.19
C PHE A 188 0.53 -1.97 -4.44
N GLY A 189 -0.05 -2.67 -3.46
CA GLY A 189 -1.22 -2.24 -2.72
C GLY A 189 -2.54 -2.82 -3.25
N PRO A 190 -3.62 -2.71 -2.45
CA PRO A 190 -4.96 -3.09 -2.87
C PRO A 190 -5.39 -2.26 -4.07
N PRO A 191 -5.77 -2.90 -5.19
CA PRO A 191 -6.04 -2.17 -6.40
C PRO A 191 -7.53 -1.79 -6.47
N HIS A 192 -7.93 -0.94 -7.43
CA HIS A 192 -9.26 -0.31 -7.39
C HIS A 192 -10.46 -1.23 -7.72
N ALA A 193 -10.18 -2.42 -8.23
CA ALA A 193 -11.11 -3.47 -8.58
C ALA A 193 -10.52 -4.81 -8.13
N ASP A 194 -11.22 -5.91 -8.39
CA ASP A 194 -10.68 -7.24 -8.10
C ASP A 194 -9.35 -7.44 -8.85
N ILE A 195 -8.29 -7.86 -8.16
CA ILE A 195 -7.01 -8.18 -8.78
C ILE A 195 -7.15 -9.23 -9.89
N ASN A 196 -8.17 -10.10 -9.83
CA ASN A 196 -8.50 -11.05 -10.89
C ASN A 196 -9.02 -10.37 -12.17
N GLU A 197 -9.73 -9.26 -12.05
CA GLU A 197 -10.14 -8.43 -13.18
C GLU A 197 -8.92 -7.76 -13.81
N PHE A 198 -7.96 -7.30 -13.00
CA PHE A 198 -6.72 -6.76 -13.53
C PHE A 198 -5.87 -7.82 -14.21
N ARG A 199 -5.79 -9.01 -13.61
CA ARG A 199 -5.13 -10.14 -14.24
C ARG A 199 -5.78 -10.49 -15.57
N SER A 200 -7.11 -10.48 -15.69
CA SER A 200 -7.77 -10.84 -16.95
C SER A 200 -7.54 -9.81 -18.06
N GLN A 201 -7.37 -8.54 -17.72
CA GLN A 201 -7.12 -7.46 -18.68
C GLN A 201 -5.64 -7.27 -19.03
N CYS A 202 -4.76 -7.38 -18.04
CA CYS A 202 -3.34 -7.02 -18.19
C CYS A 202 -2.45 -8.20 -18.53
N LYS A 203 -2.78 -9.41 -18.07
CA LYS A 203 -1.89 -10.57 -18.25
C LYS A 203 -1.77 -10.93 -19.72
N ALA A 204 -0.53 -11.11 -20.17
CA ALA A 204 -0.20 -11.58 -21.49
C ALA A 204 -0.80 -12.98 -21.72
N SER A 205 -1.35 -13.19 -22.91
CA SER A 205 -1.89 -14.50 -23.27
C SER A 205 -0.77 -15.55 -23.31
N SER A 206 -1.11 -16.82 -23.08
CA SER A 206 -0.12 -17.91 -23.19
C SER A 206 0.52 -17.98 -24.59
N ALA A 207 -0.19 -17.54 -25.63
CA ALA A 207 0.35 -17.44 -26.99
C ALA A 207 1.40 -16.32 -27.09
N THR A 208 1.15 -15.16 -26.46
CA THR A 208 2.10 -14.04 -26.36
C THR A 208 3.35 -14.43 -25.60
N ILE A 209 3.21 -15.10 -24.46
CA ILE A 209 4.35 -15.56 -23.63
C ILE A 209 5.20 -16.56 -24.42
N LYS A 210 4.59 -17.47 -25.18
CA LYS A 210 5.31 -18.47 -26.00
C LYS A 210 5.96 -17.88 -27.24
N SER A 211 5.40 -16.80 -27.80
CA SER A 211 5.89 -16.18 -29.04
C SER A 211 6.86 -15.03 -28.82
N GLN A 212 6.96 -14.49 -27.60
CA GLN A 212 7.91 -13.45 -27.25
C GLN A 212 9.17 -14.02 -26.59
N PRO A 213 10.36 -13.86 -27.19
CA PRO A 213 11.61 -14.33 -26.59
C PRO A 213 12.10 -13.46 -25.42
N ASN A 214 11.52 -12.27 -25.21
CA ASN A 214 11.97 -11.33 -24.20
C ASN A 214 11.02 -11.29 -22.99
N THR A 215 11.35 -12.06 -21.95
CA THR A 215 10.61 -12.14 -20.68
C THR A 215 10.47 -10.78 -19.99
N CYS A 216 11.52 -9.94 -20.07
CA CYS A 216 11.55 -8.63 -19.44
C CYS A 216 10.45 -7.71 -20.01
N ALA A 217 10.30 -7.71 -21.34
CA ALA A 217 9.42 -6.80 -22.05
C ALA A 217 7.93 -7.04 -21.73
N TRP A 218 7.46 -8.29 -21.76
CA TRP A 218 6.04 -8.56 -21.47
C TRP A 218 5.72 -8.40 -19.98
N MET A 219 6.61 -8.81 -19.07
CA MET A 219 6.39 -8.60 -17.62
C MET A 219 6.25 -7.11 -17.29
N TYR A 220 7.11 -6.27 -17.88
CA TYR A 220 7.01 -4.82 -17.71
C TYR A 220 5.73 -4.24 -18.32
N THR A 221 5.29 -4.75 -19.49
CA THR A 221 4.01 -4.33 -20.09
C THR A 221 2.82 -4.63 -19.18
N GLU A 222 2.81 -5.81 -18.55
CA GLU A 222 1.79 -6.19 -17.57
C GLU A 222 1.78 -5.26 -16.35
N HIS A 223 2.96 -4.93 -15.82
CA HIS A 223 3.09 -3.95 -14.73
C HIS A 223 2.56 -2.58 -15.11
N ILE A 224 2.93 -2.06 -16.29
CA ILE A 224 2.44 -0.75 -16.74
C ILE A 224 0.93 -0.75 -16.94
N CYS A 225 0.35 -1.86 -17.41
CA CYS A 225 -1.09 -2.02 -17.47
C CYS A 225 -1.72 -1.93 -16.07
N LEU A 226 -1.17 -2.66 -15.08
CA LEU A 226 -1.63 -2.62 -13.69
C LEU A 226 -1.52 -1.20 -13.11
N GLU A 227 -0.38 -0.54 -13.24
CA GLU A 227 -0.16 0.84 -12.75
C GLU A 227 -1.16 1.81 -13.37
N ARG A 228 -1.37 1.75 -14.70
CA ARG A 228 -2.33 2.63 -15.36
C ARG A 228 -3.75 2.41 -14.86
N MET A 229 -4.13 1.17 -14.60
CA MET A 229 -5.44 0.86 -14.07
C MET A 229 -5.55 1.27 -12.60
N SER A 230 -4.54 1.03 -11.77
CA SER A 230 -4.51 1.42 -10.35
C SER A 230 -4.45 2.93 -10.13
N TYR A 231 -3.88 3.71 -11.07
CA TYR A 231 -3.65 5.14 -10.91
C TYR A 231 -4.40 6.06 -11.87
N HIS A 232 -4.97 5.57 -12.96
CA HIS A 232 -5.74 6.36 -13.90
C HIS A 232 -7.16 5.79 -14.04
N LYS A 233 -8.15 6.68 -14.06
CA LYS A 233 -9.49 6.33 -14.53
C LYS A 233 -9.36 5.68 -15.93
N PRO A 234 -10.17 4.67 -16.26
CA PRO A 234 -10.09 3.99 -17.54
C PRO A 234 -10.06 5.00 -18.70
N LEU A 235 -9.19 4.76 -19.69
CA LEU A 235 -8.99 5.60 -20.88
C LEU A 235 -10.29 5.92 -21.64
N ASN A 236 -11.37 5.17 -21.40
CA ASN A 236 -12.70 5.37 -21.98
C ASN A 236 -13.47 6.59 -21.42
N GLN A 237 -12.92 7.34 -20.46
CA GLN A 237 -13.52 8.61 -19.99
C GLN A 237 -12.77 9.87 -20.46
N ILE A 238 -11.69 9.74 -21.24
CA ILE A 238 -10.96 10.90 -21.78
C ILE A 238 -11.56 11.39 -23.11
N GLN A 239 -12.40 10.58 -23.78
CA GLN A 239 -13.01 10.95 -25.07
C GLN A 239 -14.36 11.67 -24.99
N SER A 240 -14.92 11.94 -23.80
CA SER A 240 -16.25 12.58 -23.67
C SER A 240 -16.26 13.98 -23.06
N SER A 241 -15.10 14.60 -22.82
CA SER A 241 -15.02 15.98 -22.28
C SER A 241 -14.27 16.98 -23.17
N GLY A 242 -14.05 16.62 -24.45
CA GLY A 242 -13.47 17.50 -25.47
C GLY A 242 -14.41 17.69 -26.65
N GLY A 243 -15.48 18.46 -26.48
CA GLY A 243 -16.36 18.82 -27.59
C GLY A 243 -17.44 19.82 -27.21
N GLY A 244 -17.17 21.11 -27.42
CA GLY A 244 -18.21 22.14 -27.47
C GLY A 244 -17.87 23.49 -26.85
N GLN A 245 -16.90 24.22 -27.44
CA GLN A 245 -17.02 25.67 -27.49
C GLN A 245 -17.98 26.02 -28.62
N ARG A 246 -19.14 26.58 -28.29
CA ARG A 246 -19.79 27.74 -28.92
C ARG A 246 -21.01 28.15 -28.11
#